data_AF-A0A936XYW0-F1
#
_entry.id   AF-A0A936XYW0-F1
#
_cell.length_a   1.000
_cell.length_b   1.000
_cell.length_c   1.000
_cell.angle_alpha   90.00
_cell.angle_beta   90.00
_cell.angle_gamma   90.00
#
_symmetry.space_group_name_H-M   'P 1'
#
loop_
_entity.id
_entity.type
_entity.pdbx_description
1 polymer ?
#
loop_
_entity_poly.entity_id
_entity_poly.type
_entity_poly.pdbx_seq_one_letter_code
_entity_poly.pdbx_strand_id
1 'polypeptide(L)'
;MHFSTGTAQNFYSKVDGRGSSYMLNMVTDKADATITGSGKTEITASNQLKVKIIGSGKLYYRGTPVITTSITGSGTVLPKKI
;
A
#
# COMPACT_ATOMS: atom_id res chain seq x y z
N MET A 1 -11.85 0.66 13.49
CA MET A 1 -10.53 1.02 12.91
C MET A 1 -9.67 -0.23 12.96
N HIS A 2 -9.27 -0.79 11.83
CA HIS A 2 -8.52 -2.05 11.78
C HIS A 2 -7.04 -1.71 11.68
N PHE A 3 -6.30 -1.85 12.77
CA PHE A 3 -4.84 -1.70 12.80
C PHE A 3 -4.24 -3.10 12.75
N SER A 4 -3.68 -3.48 11.61
CA SER A 4 -2.96 -4.75 11.46
C SER A 4 -1.46 -4.45 11.42
N THR A 5 -0.80 -4.58 12.56
CA THR A 5 0.67 -4.63 12.65
C THR A 5 1.08 -6.10 12.61
N GLY A 6 1.76 -6.54 11.55
CA GLY A 6 2.25 -7.91 11.44
C GLY A 6 3.16 -8.10 10.22
N THR A 7 4.07 -9.06 10.32
CA THR A 7 4.86 -9.64 9.22
C THR A 7 3.93 -10.38 8.26
N ALA A 8 3.17 -9.64 7.46
CA ALA A 8 2.24 -10.22 6.50
C ALA A 8 2.99 -10.55 5.21
N GLN A 9 3.28 -11.83 4.96
CA GLN A 9 3.81 -12.29 3.67
C GLN A 9 2.83 -11.97 2.51
N ASN A 10 1.54 -11.90 2.82
CA ASN A 10 0.48 -11.47 1.94
C ASN A 10 -0.50 -10.60 2.74
N PHE A 11 -0.58 -9.32 2.41
CA PHE A 11 -1.53 -8.42 3.02
C PHE A 11 -2.62 -8.08 2.00
N TYR A 12 -3.87 -8.31 2.36
CA TYR A 12 -5.02 -8.00 1.50
C TYR A 12 -5.80 -6.86 2.14
N SER A 13 -5.56 -5.65 1.66
CA SER A 13 -6.43 -4.52 1.94
C SER A 13 -7.42 -4.37 0.79
N LYS A 14 -8.70 -4.25 1.11
CA LYS A 14 -9.73 -3.85 0.16
C LYS A 14 -10.35 -2.58 0.69
N VAL A 15 -10.14 -1.49 -0.03
CA VAL A 15 -10.72 -0.19 0.29
C VAL A 15 -11.87 0.01 -0.69
N ASP A 16 -13.11 -0.12 -0.21
CA ASP A 16 -14.29 0.17 -1.01
C ASP A 16 -14.83 1.56 -0.60
N GLY A 17 -14.75 2.56 -1.48
CA GLY A 17 -15.31 3.91 -1.30
C GLY A 17 -14.28 5.06 -1.18
N ARG A 18 -14.75 6.26 -0.79
CA ARG A 18 -13.90 7.45 -0.46
C ARG A 18 -13.12 7.28 0.86
N GLY A 19 -12.97 6.05 1.34
CA GLY A 19 -12.34 5.72 2.61
C GLY A 19 -10.83 5.91 2.53
N SER A 20 -10.29 6.72 3.43
CA SER A 20 -8.86 6.73 3.73
C SER A 20 -8.54 5.49 4.57
N SER A 21 -7.89 4.50 3.98
CA SER A 21 -7.39 3.33 4.72
C SER A 21 -6.03 3.67 5.33
N TYR A 22 -6.05 4.13 6.58
CA TYR A 22 -4.83 4.42 7.33
C TYR A 22 -4.20 3.12 7.83
N MET A 23 -3.48 2.43 6.95
CA MET A 23 -2.71 1.22 7.28
C MET A 23 -1.34 1.59 7.86
N LEU A 24 -1.34 2.60 8.74
CA LEU A 24 -0.15 3.29 9.24
C LEU A 24 0.79 2.29 9.94
N ASN A 25 1.98 2.15 9.36
CA ASN A 25 3.15 1.44 9.90
C ASN A 25 3.12 -0.10 9.85
N MET A 26 2.65 -0.68 8.75
CA MET A 26 3.05 -2.06 8.43
C MET A 26 4.53 -2.06 8.02
N VAL A 27 5.38 -2.68 8.84
CA VAL A 27 6.81 -2.92 8.58
C VAL A 27 6.98 -4.38 8.21
N THR A 28 7.35 -4.66 6.97
CA THR A 28 7.44 -6.04 6.45
C THR A 28 8.61 -6.20 5.50
N ASP A 29 9.22 -7.38 5.44
CA ASP A 29 10.21 -7.68 4.40
C ASP A 29 9.59 -7.72 3.01
N LYS A 30 8.42 -8.36 2.87
CA LYS A 30 7.63 -8.42 1.64
C LYS A 30 6.23 -7.92 1.93
N ALA A 31 5.74 -6.98 1.12
CA ALA A 31 4.40 -6.43 1.23
C ALA A 31 3.64 -6.61 -0.09
N ASP A 32 2.41 -7.09 -0.01
CA ASP A 32 1.42 -7.01 -1.08
C ASP A 32 0.34 -6.01 -0.65
N ALA A 33 -0.03 -5.06 -1.52
CA ALA A 33 -1.06 -4.07 -1.23
C ALA A 33 -2.02 -3.97 -2.40
N THR A 34 -3.32 -4.05 -2.14
CA THR A 34 -4.36 -3.79 -3.14
C THR A 34 -5.16 -2.57 -2.72
N ILE A 35 -5.29 -1.59 -3.60
CA ILE A 35 -6.08 -0.38 -3.37
C ILE A 35 -7.19 -0.37 -4.39
N THR A 36 -8.42 -0.20 -3.94
CA THR A 36 -9.56 0.07 -4.81
C THR A 36 -10.13 1.45 -4.43
N GLY A 37 -10.60 2.23 -5.41
CA GLY A 37 -11.13 3.58 -5.16
C GLY A 37 -10.05 4.68 -5.05
N SER A 38 -10.31 5.70 -4.21
CA SER A 38 -9.51 6.93 -4.12
C SER A 38 -8.74 7.10 -2.79
N GLY A 39 -8.62 6.02 -2.02
CA GLY A 39 -8.00 6.02 -0.70
C GLY A 39 -6.48 6.28 -0.71
N LYS A 40 -5.94 6.69 0.43
CA LYS A 40 -4.50 6.83 0.69
C LYS A 40 -4.02 5.67 1.54
N THR A 41 -2.90 5.04 1.19
CA THR A 41 -2.25 3.95 1.95
C THR A 41 -0.79 4.29 2.22
N GLU A 42 -0.26 3.91 3.38
CA GLU A 42 1.15 4.08 3.72
C GLU A 42 1.75 2.74 4.19
N ILE A 43 2.89 2.31 3.63
CA ILE A 43 3.56 1.03 3.95
C ILE A 43 5.06 1.24 4.15
N THR A 44 5.69 0.42 4.98
CA THR A 44 7.16 0.34 5.08
C THR A 44 7.59 -1.06 4.67
N ALA A 45 8.37 -1.18 3.60
CA ALA A 45 8.86 -2.46 3.12
C ALA A 45 10.38 -2.45 2.92
N SER A 46 11.05 -3.53 3.33
CA SER A 46 12.51 -3.60 3.30
C SER A 46 13.04 -4.30 2.05
N ASN A 47 12.33 -5.29 1.50
CA ASN A 47 12.86 -6.16 0.44
C ASN A 47 11.97 -6.22 -0.81
N GLN A 48 10.65 -6.41 -0.67
CA GLN A 48 9.72 -6.46 -1.80
C GLN A 48 8.41 -5.71 -1.50
N LEU A 49 7.90 -4.99 -2.50
CA LEU A 49 6.62 -4.28 -2.42
C LEU A 49 5.83 -4.47 -3.71
N LYS A 50 4.75 -5.25 -3.67
CA LYS A 50 3.79 -5.38 -4.76
C LYS A 50 2.58 -4.50 -4.47
N VAL A 51 2.22 -3.65 -5.42
CA VAL A 51 1.08 -2.75 -5.29
C VAL A 51 0.15 -2.92 -6.48
N LYS A 52 -1.12 -3.21 -6.20
CA LYS A 52 -2.20 -3.17 -7.19
C LYS A 52 -3.13 -2.01 -6.87
N ILE A 53 -3.35 -1.07 -7.79
CA ILE A 53 -4.31 0.03 -7.62
C ILE A 53 -5.38 -0.06 -8.69
N ILE A 54 -6.64 0.00 -8.30
CA ILE A 54 -7.80 0.05 -9.18
C ILE A 54 -8.59 1.32 -8.81
N GLY A 55 -8.40 2.40 -9.57
CA GLY A 55 -8.98 3.72 -9.30
C GLY A 55 -7.93 4.84 -9.27
N SER A 56 -8.12 5.81 -8.37
CA SER A 56 -7.32 7.04 -8.26
C SER A 56 -6.58 7.17 -6.92
N GLY A 57 -6.48 6.07 -6.17
CA GLY A 57 -5.84 6.02 -4.86
C GLY A 57 -4.33 6.27 -4.91
N LYS A 58 -3.76 6.63 -3.76
CA LYS A 58 -2.33 6.92 -3.60
C LYS A 58 -1.70 6.01 -2.57
N LEU A 59 -0.60 5.34 -2.92
CA LEU A 59 0.23 4.60 -1.97
C LEU A 59 1.53 5.34 -1.72
N TYR A 60 1.90 5.46 -0.45
CA TYR A 60 3.17 5.98 0.01
C TYR A 60 3.99 4.86 0.62
N TYR A 61 5.24 4.69 0.22
CA TYR A 61 6.09 3.64 0.79
C TYR A 61 7.38 4.20 1.41
N ARG A 62 7.89 3.52 2.43
CA ARG A 62 9.21 3.75 3.04
C ARG A 62 10.09 2.52 2.88
N GLY A 63 11.41 2.72 2.94
CA GLY A 63 12.42 1.69 2.73
C GLY A 63 12.92 1.64 1.28
N THR A 64 13.70 0.62 0.96
CA THR A 64 14.31 0.39 -0.36
C THR A 64 13.90 -0.98 -0.94
N PRO A 65 12.59 -1.31 -1.03
CA PRO A 65 12.17 -2.60 -1.57
C PRO A 65 12.26 -2.63 -3.10
N VAL A 66 12.30 -3.82 -3.68
CA VAL A 66 11.99 -4.03 -5.10
C VAL A 66 10.49 -3.83 -5.31
N ILE A 67 10.12 -2.86 -6.14
CA ILE A 67 8.72 -2.45 -6.31
C ILE A 67 8.14 -3.05 -7.58
N THR A 68 6.96 -3.66 -7.47
CA THR A 68 6.15 -4.10 -8.60
C THR A 68 4.79 -3.42 -8.51
N THR A 69 4.41 -2.61 -9.49
CA THR A 69 3.12 -1.90 -9.50
C THR A 69 2.24 -2.37 -10.65
N SER A 70 0.93 -2.45 -10.37
CA SER A 70 -0.10 -2.70 -11.38
C SER A 70 -1.24 -1.73 -11.12
N ILE A 71 -1.36 -0.70 -11.96
CA ILE A 71 -2.31 0.41 -11.76
C ILE A 71 -3.31 0.40 -12.91
N THR A 72 -4.59 0.28 -12.57
CA THR A 72 -5.73 0.44 -13.48
C THR A 72 -6.47 1.72 -13.07
N GLY A 73 -6.36 2.78 -13.87
CA GLY A 73 -6.91 4.10 -13.59
C GLY A 73 -5.83 5.17 -13.45
N SER A 74 -5.99 6.10 -12.50
CA SER A 74 -5.10 7.27 -12.28
C SER A 74 -4.38 7.24 -10.94
N GLY A 75 -4.28 6.06 -10.32
CA GLY A 75 -3.60 5.89 -9.04
C GLY A 75 -2.10 6.19 -9.11
N THR A 76 -1.47 6.38 -7.95
CA THR A 76 -0.04 6.72 -7.88
C THR A 76 0.65 6.02 -6.72
N VAL A 77 1.88 5.58 -6.93
CA VAL A 77 2.77 5.04 -5.89
C VAL A 77 3.96 5.99 -5.73
N LEU A 78 4.17 6.52 -4.52
CA LEU A 78 5.19 7.52 -4.23
C LEU A 78 6.08 7.08 -3.06
N PRO A 79 7.41 7.31 -3.11
CA PRO A 79 8.23 7.19 -1.92
C PRO A 79 7.85 8.28 -0.90
N LYS A 80 7.74 7.91 0.37
CA LYS A 80 7.60 8.83 1.49
C LYS A 80 8.99 9.16 2.03
N LYS A 81 9.52 10.32 1.65
CA LYS A 81 10.72 10.86 2.31
C LYS A 81 10.39 11.06 3.79
N ILE A 82 11.32 10.61 4.64
CA ILE A 82 11.29 10.81 6.09
C ILE A 82 11.58 12.29 6.35
#